data_AF-A0A3D3DVC1-F1
#
_entry.id   AF-A0A3D3DVC1-F1
#
_cell.length_a   1.000
_cell.length_b   1.000
_cell.length_c   1.000
_cell.angle_alpha   90.00
_cell.angle_beta   90.00
_cell.angle_gamma   90.00
#
_symmetry.space_group_name_H-M   'P 1'
#
loop_
_entity.id
_entity.type
_entity.pdbx_description
1 polymer ?
#
loop_
_entity_poly.entity_id
_entity_poly.type
_entity_poly.pdbx_seq_one_letter_code
_entity_poly.pdbx_strand_id
1 'polypeptide(L)' 'MADRLKKLAADTRCPILILNGGMDIFTSKEKVDEFCASFPKDISRTHHYYKDSFHLLLYDHQREKIFRDISAWLKTAR' A
#
# COMPACT_ATOMS: atom_id res chain seq x y z
N MET A 1 0.28 -2.93 -18.98
CA MET A 1 -0.70 -2.82 -17.87
C MET A 1 -0.19 -1.91 -16.76
N ALA A 2 1.06 -2.07 -16.31
CA ALA A 2 1.69 -1.22 -15.28
C ALA A 2 1.67 0.29 -15.60
N ASP A 3 1.90 0.70 -16.84
CA ASP A 3 1.94 2.13 -17.21
C ASP A 3 0.59 2.82 -17.05
N ARG A 4 -0.52 2.08 -17.25
CA ARG A 4 -1.87 2.60 -17.03
C ARG A 4 -2.14 2.84 -15.54
N LEU A 5 -1.66 1.95 -14.67
CA LEU A 5 -1.79 2.11 -13.22
C LEU A 5 -0.99 3.32 -12.73
N LYS A 6 0.25 3.51 -13.21
CA LYS A 6 1.05 4.69 -12.87
C LYS A 6 0.37 6.00 -13.26
N LYS A 7 -0.29 6.04 -14.43
CA LYS A 7 -1.07 7.21 -14.86
C LYS A 7 -2.26 7.48 -13.91
N LEU A 8 -3.01 6.45 -13.53
CA LEU A 8 -4.13 6.59 -12.58
C LEU A 8 -3.65 7.03 -11.18
N ALA A 9 -2.51 6.53 -10.73
CA ALA A 9 -1.88 6.97 -9.48
C ALA A 9 -1.54 8.47 -9.53
N ALA A 10 -0.99 8.96 -10.65
CA ALA A 10 -0.68 10.37 -10.85
C ALA A 10 -1.92 11.29 -10.85
N ASP A 11 -3.09 10.76 -11.17
CA ASP A 11 -4.37 11.50 -11.17
C ASP A 11 -5.08 11.47 -9.79
N THR A 12 -4.56 10.73 -8.82
CA THR A 12 -5.17 10.63 -7.48
C THR A 12 -5.02 11.94 -6.70
N ARG A 13 -6.07 12.37 -5.99
CA ARG A 13 -6.11 13.63 -5.23
C ARG A 13 -6.55 13.47 -3.77
N CYS A 14 -6.79 12.26 -3.32
CA CYS A 14 -7.15 11.94 -1.94
C CYS A 14 -5.98 11.25 -1.20
N PRO A 15 -5.98 11.24 0.14
CA PRO A 15 -5.05 10.43 0.92
C PRO A 15 -5.12 8.95 0.53
N ILE A 16 -3.97 8.28 0.45
CA ILE A 16 -3.88 6.87 0.08
C ILE A 16 -3.16 6.04 1.14
N LEU A 17 -3.65 4.81 1.29
CA LEU A 17 -3.02 3.76 2.07
C LEU A 17 -2.60 2.62 1.14
N ILE A 18 -1.31 2.28 1.13
CA ILE A 18 -0.78 1.11 0.44
C ILE A 18 -0.33 0.08 1.48
N LEU A 19 -0.73 -1.18 1.29
CA LEU A 19 -0.34 -2.30 2.13
C LEU A 19 0.30 -3.37 1.22
N ASN A 20 1.47 -3.89 1.57
CA ASN A 20 2.03 -5.06 0.88
C ASN A 20 2.84 -5.95 1.83
N GLY A 21 2.83 -7.25 1.52
CA GLY A 21 3.63 -8.27 2.21
C GLY A 21 5.05 -8.32 1.66
N GLY A 22 6.04 -8.60 2.52
CA GLY A 22 7.44 -8.74 2.12
C GLY A 22 7.81 -10.11 1.58
N MET A 23 6.99 -11.13 1.85
CA MET A 23 7.10 -12.48 1.28
C MET A 23 6.19 -12.66 0.05
N ASP A 24 5.67 -11.56 -0.50
CA ASP A 24 4.83 -11.57 -1.70
C ASP A 24 5.67 -11.81 -2.96
N ILE A 25 5.51 -13.00 -3.55
CA ILE A 25 6.21 -13.42 -4.78
C ILE A 25 5.62 -12.78 -6.05
N PHE A 26 4.44 -12.16 -5.97
CA PHE A 26 3.76 -11.53 -7.10
C PHE A 26 4.10 -10.03 -7.20
N THR A 27 4.24 -9.35 -6.06
CA THR A 27 4.56 -7.92 -6.01
C THR A 27 5.75 -7.65 -5.09
N SER A 28 6.95 -7.57 -5.68
CA SER A 28 8.17 -7.24 -4.92
C SER A 28 8.07 -5.85 -4.29
N LYS A 29 8.79 -5.66 -3.19
CA LYS A 29 8.85 -4.36 -2.49
C LYS A 29 9.25 -3.23 -3.44
N GLU A 30 10.26 -3.45 -4.27
CA GLU A 30 10.80 -2.45 -5.19
C GLU A 30 9.74 -2.01 -6.20
N LYS A 31 8.94 -2.96 -6.73
CA LYS A 31 7.86 -2.65 -7.68
C LYS A 31 6.72 -1.89 -7.02
N VAL A 32 6.41 -2.20 -5.77
CA VAL A 32 5.43 -1.43 -4.98
C VAL A 32 5.96 -0.03 -4.69
N ASP A 33 7.23 0.12 -4.30
CA ASP A 33 7.87 1.42 -4.06
C ASP A 33 7.87 2.29 -5.35
N GLU A 34 8.22 1.72 -6.50
CA GLU A 34 8.15 2.37 -7.82
C GLU A 34 6.73 2.86 -8.14
N PHE A 35 5.72 2.06 -7.83
CA PHE A 35 4.32 2.45 -8.01
C PHE A 35 3.90 3.55 -7.02
N CYS A 36 4.27 3.42 -5.74
CA CYS A 36 4.04 4.43 -4.70
C CYS A 36 4.63 5.79 -5.09
N ALA A 37 5.78 5.81 -5.76
CA ALA A 37 6.43 7.03 -6.24
C ALA A 37 5.66 7.72 -7.40
N SER A 38 4.71 7.04 -8.04
CA SER A 38 3.90 7.60 -9.14
C SER A 38 2.76 8.49 -8.65
N PHE A 39 2.44 8.46 -7.36
CA PHE A 39 1.44 9.36 -6.77
C PHE A 39 1.99 10.78 -6.59
N PRO A 40 1.13 11.81 -6.66
CA PRO A 40 1.54 13.20 -6.45
C PRO A 40 2.24 13.42 -5.10
N LYS A 41 3.15 14.40 -5.05
CA LYS A 41 3.94 14.71 -3.84
C LYS A 41 3.15 15.48 -2.78
N ASP A 42 2.07 16.13 -3.19
CA ASP A 42 1.20 16.98 -2.38
C ASP A 42 0.07 16.21 -1.70
N ILE A 43 -0.15 14.93 -2.03
CA ILE A 43 -1.11 14.08 -1.31
C ILE A 43 -0.45 13.32 -0.15
N SER A 44 -1.22 13.08 0.90
CA SER A 44 -0.79 12.19 1.99
C SER A 44 -0.74 10.75 1.50
N ARG A 45 0.42 10.12 1.64
CA ARG A 45 0.66 8.72 1.29
C ARG A 45 1.20 7.96 2.48
N THR A 46 0.48 6.93 2.90
CA THR A 46 0.94 5.97 3.91
C THR A 46 1.21 4.64 3.25
N HIS A 47 2.38 4.06 3.51
CA HIS A 47 2.76 2.75 3.00
C HIS A 47 3.18 1.86 4.17
N HIS A 48 2.40 0.81 4.43
CA HIS A 48 2.77 -0.22 5.40
C HIS A 48 3.32 -1.45 4.68
N TYR A 49 4.57 -1.76 5.01
CA TYR A 49 5.28 -2.93 4.54
C TYR A 49 5.36 -3.98 5.65
N TYR A 50 4.72 -5.13 5.44
CA TYR A 50 4.70 -6.23 6.41
C TYR A 50 5.73 -7.28 6.00
N LYS A 51 6.97 -7.12 6.48
CA LYS A 51 8.15 -7.87 6.01
C LYS A 51 7.93 -9.39 5.91
N ASP A 52 7.26 -9.97 6.89
CA ASP A 52 7.10 -11.43 6.97
C ASP A 52 5.76 -11.92 6.37
N SER A 53 4.87 -11.01 5.96
CA SER A 53 3.56 -11.35 5.40
C SER A 53 3.61 -11.72 3.92
N PHE A 54 2.68 -12.59 3.52
CA PHE A 54 2.51 -13.06 2.15
C PHE A 54 1.45 -12.23 1.40
N HIS A 55 1.16 -12.63 0.16
CA HIS A 55 0.24 -11.95 -0.75
C HIS A 55 -1.17 -11.74 -0.19
N LEU A 56 -1.74 -12.79 0.43
CA LEU A 56 -3.11 -12.76 0.93
C LEU A 56 -3.15 -12.17 2.36
N LEU A 57 -2.89 -10.86 2.47
CA LEU A 57 -2.80 -10.12 3.73
C LEU A 57 -3.97 -10.36 4.72
N LEU A 58 -5.18 -10.57 4.20
CA LEU A 58 -6.37 -10.87 5.00
C LEU A 58 -6.31 -12.23 5.72
N TYR A 59 -5.61 -13.20 5.13
CA TYR A 59 -5.46 -14.56 5.64
C TYR A 59 -4.07 -14.79 6.27
N ASP A 60 -3.25 -13.75 6.31
CA ASP A 60 -1.89 -13.81 6.81
C ASP A 60 -1.85 -13.96 8.34
N HIS A 61 -0.70 -14.41 8.86
CA HIS A 61 -0.45 -14.47 10.30
C HIS A 61 -0.48 -13.09 10.96
N GLN A 62 -0.21 -12.00 10.23
CA GLN A 62 -0.31 -10.62 10.73
C GLN A 62 -1.67 -9.96 10.50
N ARG A 63 -2.70 -10.68 10.05
CA ARG A 63 -4.02 -10.11 9.69
C ARG A 63 -4.61 -9.15 10.71
N GLU A 64 -4.48 -9.45 12.01
CA GLU A 64 -4.99 -8.57 13.06
C GLU A 64 -4.22 -7.25 13.14
N LYS A 65 -2.90 -7.31 13.02
CA LYS A 65 -2.06 -6.11 12.98
C LYS A 65 -2.42 -5.27 11.76
N ILE A 66 -2.57 -5.90 10.60
CA ILE A 66 -2.95 -5.25 9.35
C ILE A 66 -4.28 -4.50 9.52
N PHE A 67 -5.31 -5.14 10.09
CA PHE A 67 -6.59 -4.47 10.38
C PHE A 67 -6.49 -3.33 11.40
N ARG A 68 -5.65 -3.48 12.43
CA ARG A 68 -5.40 -2.40 13.40
C ARG A 68 -4.75 -1.19 12.74
N ASP A 69 -3.78 -1.41 11.86
CA ASP A 69 -3.10 -0.33 11.13
C ASP A 69 -4.07 0.38 10.17
N ILE A 70 -4.90 -0.36 9.42
CA ILE A 70 -5.97 0.21 8.59
C ILE A 70 -6.92 1.08 9.43
N SER A 71 -7.35 0.56 10.58
CA SER A 71 -8.26 1.27 11.48
C SER A 71 -7.64 2.53 12.06
N ALA A 72 -6.33 2.50 12.37
CA ALA A 72 -5.59 3.65 12.84
C ALA A 72 -5.47 4.73 11.73
N TRP A 73 -5.15 4.31 10.51
CA TRP A 73 -5.06 5.21 9.36
C TRP A 73 -6.39 5.91 9.06
N LEU A 74 -7.51 5.18 9.09
CA LEU A 74 -8.84 5.75 8.89
C LEU A 74 -9.20 6.81 9.95
N LYS A 75 -8.67 6.69 11.17
CA LYS A 75 -8.86 7.71 12.21
C LYS A 75 -8.07 9.00 11.94
N THR A 76 -6.95 8.89 11.21
CA THR A 76 -6.13 10.06 10.80
C THR A 76 -6.62 10.72 9.51
N ALA A 77 -7.49 10.05 8.75
CA ALA A 77 -8.06 10.57 7.51
C ALA A 77 -9.31 11.44 7.74
N ARG A 78 -9.61 11.81 9.00
CA ARG A 78 -10.68 12.73 9.38
C ARG A 78 -10.21 14.17 9.41
#